data_AF-A0A2V8FBX2-F1
#
_entry.id   AF-A0A2V8FBX2-F1
#
_cell.length_a   1.000
_cell.length_b   1.000
_cell.length_c   1.000
_cell.angle_alpha   90.00
_cell.angle_beta   90.00
_cell.angle_gamma   90.00
#
_symmetry.space_group_name_H-M   'P 1'
#
loop_
_entity.id
_entity.type
_entity.pdbx_description
1 polymer ?
#
loop_
_entity_poly.entity_id
_entity_poly.type
_entity_poly.pdbx_seq_one_letter_code
_entity_poly.pdbx_strand_id
1 'polypeptide(L)'
;MSEFVHLHLHTEFSLLDGACRIDEVLDEAVALGMPAIAVTEHGNLFSSVIFHDHARQRGLNPILGCEVYVAPGSRLEKSGNPGATQNHLVLLAEDLEGYHNLIKLVSAGYTDGFYYKPRIDKELLARHSKGL
;
A
#
# COMPACT_ATOMS: atom_id res chain seq x y z
N MET A 1 23.57 -0.50 -17.64
CA MET A 1 22.53 -1.31 -16.97
C MET A 1 21.30 -0.44 -16.84
N SER A 2 20.11 -0.96 -17.13
CA SER A 2 18.87 -0.22 -16.91
C SER A 2 18.56 -0.20 -15.42
N GLU A 3 18.41 0.99 -14.84
CA GLU A 3 17.93 1.14 -13.47
C GLU A 3 16.47 0.70 -13.38
N PHE A 4 16.14 -0.09 -12.37
CA PHE A 4 14.80 -0.58 -12.11
C PHE A 4 14.50 -0.52 -10.61
N VAL A 5 13.25 -0.21 -10.26
CA VAL A 5 12.75 -0.12 -8.89
C VAL A 5 11.37 -0.78 -8.83
N HIS A 6 11.16 -1.68 -7.87
CA HIS A 6 9.83 -2.23 -7.60
C HIS A 6 8.96 -1.18 -6.89
N LEU A 7 7.85 -0.82 -7.54
CA LEU A 7 6.85 0.12 -7.01
C LEU A 7 5.56 -0.56 -6.53
N HIS A 8 5.44 -1.87 -6.74
CA HIS A 8 4.34 -2.70 -6.27
C HIS A 8 4.95 -3.97 -5.69
N LEU A 9 4.96 -4.06 -4.36
CA LEU A 9 5.58 -5.13 -3.60
C LEU A 9 4.76 -5.39 -2.34
N HIS A 10 4.49 -6.66 -2.07
CA HIS A 10 3.84 -7.12 -0.85
C HIS A 10 4.87 -7.80 0.05
N THR A 11 4.79 -7.52 1.34
CA THR A 11 5.60 -8.22 2.35
C THR A 11 4.73 -9.20 3.12
N GLU A 12 5.30 -9.88 4.11
CA GLU A 12 4.57 -10.71 5.07
C GLU A 12 3.41 -9.98 5.81
N PHE A 13 3.33 -8.65 5.72
CA PHE A 13 2.21 -7.85 6.26
C PHE A 13 0.99 -7.76 5.32
N SER A 14 1.08 -8.21 4.08
CA SER A 14 -0.07 -8.65 3.29
C SER A 14 -0.53 -10.01 3.82
N LEU A 15 -1.20 -9.98 4.98
CA LEU A 15 -1.57 -11.18 5.72
C LEU A 15 -2.32 -12.18 4.82
N LEU A 16 -1.91 -13.45 4.91
CA LEU A 16 -2.46 -14.59 4.16
C LEU A 16 -2.05 -14.68 2.68
N ASP A 17 -1.22 -13.77 2.17
CA ASP A 17 -0.76 -13.78 0.77
C ASP A 17 0.75 -13.51 0.65
N GLY A 18 1.21 -12.37 1.17
CA GLY A 18 2.60 -11.94 1.03
C GLY A 18 3.60 -12.87 1.72
N ALA A 19 4.65 -13.23 0.98
CA ALA A 19 5.69 -14.17 1.43
C ALA A 19 7.08 -13.53 1.58
N CYS A 20 7.26 -12.28 1.13
CA CYS A 20 8.54 -11.59 1.22
C CYS A 20 8.75 -11.04 2.63
N ARG A 21 9.83 -11.47 3.29
CA ARG A 21 10.26 -10.86 4.57
C ARG A 21 10.93 -9.53 4.30
N ILE A 22 10.67 -8.55 5.19
CA ILE A 22 11.17 -7.18 5.01
C ILE A 22 12.69 -7.15 4.87
N ASP A 23 13.43 -7.80 5.79
CA ASP A 23 14.89 -7.76 5.73
C ASP A 23 15.46 -8.43 4.47
N GLU A 24 14.91 -9.59 4.09
CA GLU A 24 15.39 -10.35 2.92
C GLU A 24 15.16 -9.58 1.61
N VAL A 25 14.00 -8.96 1.43
CA VAL A 25 13.71 -8.20 0.20
C VAL A 25 14.51 -6.91 0.11
N LEU A 26 14.80 -6.27 1.24
CA LEU A 26 15.65 -5.08 1.27
C LEU A 26 17.13 -5.44 1.02
N ASP A 27 17.62 -6.55 1.57
CA ASP A 27 18.98 -7.05 1.29
C ASP A 27 19.15 -7.38 -0.20
N GLU A 28 18.14 -8.01 -0.82
CA GLU A 28 18.14 -8.29 -2.26
C GLU A 28 18.12 -7.00 -3.09
N ALA A 29 17.33 -5.99 -2.71
CA ALA A 29 17.31 -4.70 -3.39
C ALA A 29 18.68 -4.00 -3.39
N VAL A 30 19.42 -4.09 -2.26
CA VAL A 30 20.80 -3.60 -2.17
C VAL A 30 21.72 -4.41 -3.08
N ALA A 31 21.63 -5.74 -3.06
CA ALA A 31 22.47 -6.61 -3.89
C ALA A 31 22.27 -6.37 -5.39
N LEU A 32 21.04 -6.06 -5.80
CA LEU A 32 20.67 -5.71 -7.18
C LEU A 32 21.00 -4.26 -7.55
N GLY A 33 21.53 -3.46 -6.62
CA GLY A 33 21.91 -2.07 -6.84
C GLY A 33 20.71 -1.13 -7.07
N MET A 34 19.54 -1.45 -6.51
CA MET A 34 18.36 -0.59 -6.61
C MET A 34 18.53 0.64 -5.71
N PRO A 35 18.22 1.86 -6.18
CA PRO A 35 18.32 3.06 -5.35
C PRO A 35 17.13 3.24 -4.40
N ALA A 36 16.01 2.57 -4.67
CA ALA A 36 14.74 2.71 -3.97
C ALA A 36 13.93 1.40 -4.04
N ILE A 37 12.92 1.29 -3.19
CA ILE A 37 11.94 0.19 -3.21
C ILE A 37 10.66 0.61 -2.51
N ALA A 38 9.51 0.21 -3.06
CA ALA A 38 8.22 0.48 -2.46
C ALA A 38 7.69 -0.68 -1.61
N VAL A 39 6.76 -0.37 -0.71
CA VAL A 39 5.90 -1.34 -0.03
C VAL A 39 4.44 -0.95 -0.22
N THR A 40 3.61 -1.90 -0.63
CA THR A 40 2.21 -1.67 -1.02
C THR A 40 1.33 -2.82 -0.54
N GLU A 41 1.15 -2.97 0.77
CA GLU A 41 0.37 -4.09 1.34
C GLU A 41 -1.10 -4.06 0.90
N HIS A 42 -1.77 -5.20 0.99
CA HIS A 42 -3.20 -5.33 0.72
C HIS A 42 -4.03 -4.61 1.79
N GLY A 43 -4.53 -3.43 1.44
CA GLY A 43 -5.49 -2.65 2.22
C GLY A 43 -5.02 -2.32 3.64
N ASN A 44 -3.72 -2.24 3.89
CA ASN A 44 -3.16 -1.93 5.20
C ASN A 44 -1.81 -1.21 5.10
N LEU A 45 -1.35 -0.65 6.23
CA LEU A 45 -0.06 0.05 6.37
C LEU A 45 0.76 -0.52 7.54
N PHE A 46 0.56 -1.80 7.89
CA PHE A 46 1.13 -2.37 9.10
C PHE A 46 2.66 -2.43 9.06
N SER A 47 3.24 -2.66 7.87
CA SER A 47 4.68 -2.70 7.65
C SER A 47 5.34 -1.33 7.52
N SER A 48 4.59 -0.24 7.30
CA SER A 48 5.14 1.00 6.76
C SER A 48 6.29 1.60 7.58
N VAL A 49 6.19 1.62 8.91
CA VAL A 49 7.23 2.16 9.79
C VAL A 49 8.46 1.26 9.82
N ILE A 50 8.25 -0.05 10.00
CA ILE A 50 9.34 -1.04 10.06
C ILE A 50 10.10 -1.08 8.72
N PHE A 51 9.37 -1.10 7.61
CA PHE A 51 9.93 -1.07 6.27
C PHE A 51 10.74 0.21 6.01
N HIS A 52 10.18 1.38 6.37
CA HIS A 52 10.87 2.65 6.25
C HIS A 52 12.22 2.62 6.99
N ASP A 53 12.22 2.23 8.26
CA ASP A 53 13.41 2.27 9.10
C ASP A 53 14.47 1.27 8.61
N HIS A 54 14.07 0.05 8.27
CA HIS A 54 14.97 -1.00 7.78
C HIS A 54 15.56 -0.65 6.40
N ALA A 55 14.79 -0.02 5.52
CA ALA A 55 15.26 0.42 4.20
C ALA A 55 16.28 1.57 4.34
N ARG A 56 16.00 2.54 5.22
CA ARG A 56 16.92 3.67 5.49
C ARG A 56 18.26 3.19 6.04
N GLN A 57 18.27 2.21 6.94
CA GLN A 57 19.50 1.63 7.49
C GLN A 57 20.39 0.99 6.40
N ARG A 58 19.80 0.58 5.28
CA ARG A 58 20.48 -0.01 4.12
C ARG A 58 20.83 1.01 3.03
N GLY A 59 20.55 2.29 3.25
CA GLY A 59 20.78 3.35 2.26
C GLY A 59 19.79 3.34 1.09
N LEU A 60 18.69 2.59 1.18
CA LEU A 60 17.62 2.60 0.19
C LEU A 60 16.69 3.79 0.44
N ASN A 61 16.09 4.33 -0.63
CA ASN A 61 14.95 5.25 -0.53
C ASN A 61 13.64 4.45 -0.40
N PRO A 62 12.98 4.41 0.78
CA PRO A 62 11.70 3.74 0.92
C PRO A 62 10.57 4.55 0.29
N ILE A 63 9.72 3.89 -0.50
CA ILE A 63 8.50 4.46 -1.07
C ILE A 63 7.30 3.81 -0.36
N LEU A 64 6.57 4.60 0.43
CA LEU A 64 5.45 4.08 1.21
C LEU A 64 4.17 4.14 0.37
N GLY A 65 3.46 3.02 0.28
CA GLY A 65 2.22 2.92 -0.46
C GLY A 65 1.25 1.92 0.16
N CYS A 66 0.15 1.68 -0.54
CA CYS A 66 -0.85 0.67 -0.20
C CYS A 66 -1.54 0.23 -1.49
N GLU A 67 -1.76 -1.07 -1.64
CA GLU A 67 -2.71 -1.56 -2.63
C GLU A 67 -4.09 -1.59 -1.99
N VAL A 68 -4.88 -0.55 -2.23
CA VAL A 68 -6.20 -0.39 -1.62
C VAL A 68 -7.26 -1.18 -2.37
N TYR A 69 -8.28 -1.65 -1.65
CA TYR A 69 -9.48 -2.18 -2.26
C TYR A 69 -10.45 -1.03 -2.59
N VAL A 70 -10.96 -0.97 -3.82
CA VAL A 70 -11.88 0.06 -4.27
C VAL A 70 -13.25 -0.58 -4.53
N ALA A 71 -14.26 -0.09 -3.81
CA ALA A 71 -15.64 -0.49 -4.05
C ALA A 71 -16.09 -0.06 -5.46
N PRO A 72 -16.90 -0.87 -6.15
CA PRO A 72 -17.41 -0.52 -7.49
C PRO A 72 -18.33 0.72 -7.45
N GLY A 73 -19.01 0.93 -6.32
CA GLY A 73 -19.85 2.10 -6.03
C GLY A 73 -19.43 2.73 -4.70
N SER A 74 -20.40 2.97 -3.81
CA SER A 74 -20.10 3.51 -2.48
C SER A 74 -19.42 2.47 -1.58
N ARG A 75 -18.42 2.89 -0.79
CA ARG A 75 -17.78 2.02 0.22
C ARG A 75 -18.77 1.59 1.32
N LEU A 76 -19.86 2.33 1.50
CA LEU A 76 -20.89 2.09 2.50
C LEU A 76 -21.86 0.97 2.09
N GLU A 77 -21.89 0.62 0.80
CA GLU A 77 -22.75 -0.45 0.29
C GLU A 77 -22.15 -1.83 0.55
N LYS A 78 -22.97 -2.73 1.09
CA LYS A 78 -22.64 -4.13 1.40
C LYS A 78 -23.42 -5.10 0.53
N SER A 79 -23.50 -4.81 -0.77
CA SER A 79 -24.21 -5.62 -1.77
C SER A 79 -23.26 -6.14 -2.85
N GLY A 80 -23.57 -7.32 -3.39
CA GLY A 80 -22.83 -7.95 -4.48
C GLY A 80 -22.03 -9.18 -4.05
N ASN A 81 -21.50 -9.90 -5.06
CA ASN A 81 -20.63 -11.05 -4.84
C ASN A 81 -19.26 -10.60 -4.32
N PRO A 82 -18.68 -11.28 -3.31
CA PRO A 82 -17.41 -10.88 -2.69
C PRO A 82 -16.29 -10.67 -3.71
N GLY A 83 -16.18 -11.52 -4.73
CA GLY A 83 -15.15 -11.45 -5.77
C GLY A 83 -15.33 -10.32 -6.81
N ALA A 84 -16.53 -9.77 -6.95
CA ALA A 84 -16.81 -8.67 -7.90
C ALA A 84 -16.61 -7.28 -7.30
N THR A 85 -16.22 -7.20 -6.03
CA THR A 85 -16.18 -5.94 -5.23
C THR A 85 -14.78 -5.59 -4.71
N GLN A 86 -13.75 -6.28 -5.20
CA GLN A 86 -12.36 -6.20 -4.74
C GLN A 86 -11.43 -5.68 -5.85
N ASN A 87 -11.74 -4.53 -6.43
CA ASN A 87 -10.82 -3.91 -7.39
C ASN A 87 -9.61 -3.40 -6.64
N HIS A 88 -8.41 -3.75 -7.09
CA HIS A 88 -7.17 -3.25 -6.49
C HIS A 88 -6.75 -1.94 -7.15
N LEU A 89 -6.18 -1.04 -6.34
CA LEU A 89 -5.53 0.17 -6.82
C LEU A 89 -4.27 0.41 -5.99
N VAL A 90 -3.13 0.52 -6.66
CA VAL A 90 -1.87 0.88 -6.03
C VAL A 90 -1.83 2.40 -5.85
N LEU A 91 -1.56 2.84 -4.63
CA LEU A 91 -1.32 4.24 -4.28
C LEU A 91 0.06 4.37 -3.64
N LEU A 92 0.81 5.40 -4.01
CA LEU A 92 2.14 5.71 -3.47
C LEU A 92 2.10 7.11 -2.87
N ALA A 93 2.73 7.33 -1.73
CA ALA A 93 2.89 8.67 -1.19
C ALA A 93 4.10 9.36 -1.85
N GLU A 94 3.86 10.47 -2.55
CA GLU A 94 4.92 11.34 -3.08
C GLU A 94 5.58 12.14 -1.96
N ASP A 95 4.80 12.57 -0.97
CA ASP A 95 5.24 13.41 0.14
C ASP A 95 4.55 13.06 1.47
N LEU A 96 4.82 13.87 2.50
CA LEU A 96 4.23 13.70 3.84
C LEU A 96 2.71 13.92 3.85
N GLU A 97 2.18 14.79 2.98
CA GLU A 97 0.74 14.98 2.85
C GLU A 97 0.08 13.73 2.23
N GLY A 98 0.73 13.14 1.23
CA GLY A 98 0.41 11.85 0.66
C GLY A 98 0.36 10.74 1.71
N TYR A 99 1.40 10.63 2.54
CA TYR A 99 1.45 9.64 3.61
C TYR A 99 0.29 9.80 4.62
N HIS A 100 0.01 11.04 5.03
CA HIS A 100 -1.15 11.31 5.90
C HIS A 100 -2.48 10.98 5.21
N ASN A 101 -2.59 11.20 3.90
CA ASN A 101 -3.77 10.84 3.13
C ASN A 101 -3.93 9.32 2.98
N LEU A 102 -2.84 8.55 2.78
CA LEU A 102 -2.86 7.09 2.85
C LEU A 102 -3.39 6.60 4.20
N ILE A 103 -2.90 7.17 5.32
CA ILE A 103 -3.38 6.82 6.66
C ILE A 103 -4.90 7.03 6.77
N LYS A 104 -5.41 8.18 6.31
CA LYS A 104 -6.86 8.47 6.34
C LYS A 104 -7.66 7.50 5.49
N LEU A 105 -7.20 7.22 4.26
CA LEU A 105 -7.86 6.32 3.32
C LEU A 105 -7.95 4.90 3.87
N VAL A 106 -6.82 4.35 4.32
CA VAL A 106 -6.76 3.00 4.86
C VAL A 106 -7.57 2.88 6.15
N SER A 107 -7.48 3.88 7.05
CA SER A 107 -8.28 3.91 8.28
C SER A 107 -9.78 3.90 7.98
N ALA A 108 -10.25 4.77 7.07
CA ALA A 108 -11.65 4.83 6.65
C ALA A 108 -12.11 3.54 5.95
N GLY A 109 -11.21 2.85 5.24
CA GLY A 109 -11.48 1.53 4.68
C GLY A 109 -11.85 0.50 5.77
N TYR A 110 -11.20 0.56 6.93
CA TYR A 110 -11.52 -0.30 8.09
C TYR A 110 -12.74 0.17 8.89
N THR A 111 -12.91 1.48 9.12
CA THR A 111 -13.98 1.99 9.99
C THR A 111 -15.32 2.09 9.27
N ASP A 112 -15.32 2.52 8.01
CA ASP A 112 -16.54 2.87 7.26
C ASP A 112 -16.82 1.89 6.13
N GLY A 113 -15.77 1.47 5.43
CA GLY A 113 -15.86 0.73 4.17
C GLY A 113 -15.77 -0.79 4.28
N PHE A 114 -15.63 -1.31 5.50
CA PHE A 114 -15.36 -2.72 5.72
C PHE A 114 -16.57 -3.60 5.36
N TYR A 115 -16.33 -4.54 4.45
CA TYR A 115 -17.26 -5.62 4.13
C TYR A 115 -16.58 -6.98 4.30
N TYR A 116 -15.92 -7.49 3.26
CA TYR A 116 -14.98 -8.63 3.35
C TYR A 116 -13.51 -8.18 3.44
N LYS A 117 -13.24 -6.99 2.90
CA LYS A 117 -11.95 -6.31 2.86
C LYS A 117 -12.18 -4.84 3.24
N PRO A 118 -11.15 -4.12 3.73
CA PRO A 118 -11.24 -2.69 4.00
C PRO A 118 -11.26 -1.92 2.67
N ARG A 119 -12.42 -1.43 2.24
CA ARG A 119 -12.59 -0.79 0.92
C ARG A 119 -12.71 0.72 1.03
N ILE A 120 -12.11 1.45 0.10
CA ILE A 120 -12.40 2.85 -0.16
C ILE A 120 -13.35 2.99 -1.36
N ASP A 121 -13.72 4.23 -1.70
CA ASP A 121 -14.40 4.56 -2.95
C ASP A 121 -13.72 5.77 -3.63
N LYS A 122 -14.12 6.06 -4.87
CA LYS A 122 -13.56 7.17 -5.64
C LYS A 122 -13.87 8.54 -5.02
N GLU A 123 -14.98 8.67 -4.30
CA GLU A 123 -15.34 9.91 -3.61
C GLU A 123 -14.34 10.21 -2.48
N LEU A 124 -14.08 9.22 -1.63
CA LEU A 124 -13.12 9.34 -0.54
C LEU A 124 -11.70 9.55 -1.08
N LEU A 125 -11.31 8.82 -2.14
CA LEU A 125 -10.02 8.99 -2.81
C LEU A 125 -9.85 10.44 -3.32
N ALA A 126 -10.86 11.00 -3.99
CA ALA A 126 -10.80 12.36 -4.50
C ALA A 126 -10.63 13.42 -3.39
N ARG A 127 -11.18 13.18 -2.19
CA ARG A 127 -11.01 14.07 -1.02
C ARG A 127 -9.61 14.02 -0.42
N HIS A 128 -8.88 12.93 -0.64
CA HIS A 128 -7.56 12.67 -0.08
C HIS A 128 -6.50 12.41 -1.15
N SER A 129 -6.67 12.94 -2.37
CA SER A 129 -5.79 12.61 -3.51
C SER A 129 -4.48 13.40 -3.56
N LYS A 130 -4.32 14.43 -2.73
CA LYS A 130 -3.15 15.30 -2.79
C LYS A 130 -1.91 14.59 -2.23
N GLY A 131 -0.80 14.64 -2.95
CA GLY A 131 0.44 13.96 -2.59
C GLY A 131 0.43 12.44 -2.83
N LEU A 132 -0.59 11.93 -3.53
CA LEU A 132 -0.74 10.53 -3.94
C LEU A 132 -0.52 10.36 -5.45
#